data_AF-A0A0F9NAE7-F1
#
_entry.id   AF-A0A0F9NAE7-F1
#
_cell.length_a   1.000
_cell.length_b   1.000
_cell.length_c   1.000
_cell.angle_alpha   90.00
_cell.angle_beta   90.00
_cell.angle_gamma   90.00
#
_symmetry.space_group_name_H-M   'P 1'
#
loop_
_entity.id
_entity.type
_entity.pdbx_description
1 polymer ?
#
loop_
_entity_poly.entity_id
_entity_poly.type
_entity_poly.pdbx_seq_one_letter_code
_entity_poly.pdbx_strand_id
1 'polypeptide(L)'
;MRNKALKKWMDSKDSEQKENRYSLNGLSKTLAKEFDFVKALNSSARQAGAERAWSSIKRFYDKKARYPKFQHDNRSVEFKISGWKLSDDYKRLTIKSCDAGTLKMKGTRDLQSFSTDKIKRVRLLRRADGYYVQFCINAERKIKHAFTGKAVGIDVGLNSFLTDSNGEPIDNPRFLRKSEKRLKRFQRRFSKKKDGSENKKEARGKLARLHLKVSRQRKDFAIKTARQVITNSD
;
A
#
# COMPACT_ATOMS: atom_id res chain seq x y z
N MET A 1 -4.85 14.10 -10.38
CA MET A 1 -3.40 14.11 -10.07
C MET A 1 -2.60 13.05 -10.83
N ARG A 2 -2.44 11.81 -10.32
CA ARG A 2 -1.53 10.79 -10.92
C ARG A 2 -1.74 10.56 -12.42
N ASN A 3 -2.98 10.33 -12.87
CA ASN A 3 -3.25 10.03 -14.28
C ASN A 3 -2.97 11.22 -15.20
N LYS A 4 -3.27 12.46 -14.79
CA LYS A 4 -2.93 13.67 -15.56
C LYS A 4 -1.41 13.84 -15.67
N ALA A 5 -0.66 13.59 -14.59
CA ALA A 5 0.81 13.59 -14.63
C ALA A 5 1.35 12.49 -15.56
N LEU A 6 0.76 11.29 -15.52
CA LEU A 6 1.16 10.22 -16.42
C LEU A 6 0.81 10.53 -17.88
N LYS A 7 -0.35 11.11 -18.14
CA LYS A 7 -0.80 11.52 -19.49
C LYS A 7 0.15 12.58 -20.06
N LYS A 8 0.52 13.61 -19.27
CA LYS A 8 1.52 14.61 -19.69
C LYS A 8 2.84 13.98 -20.12
N TRP A 9 3.37 13.03 -19.35
CA TRP A 9 4.58 12.29 -19.75
C TRP A 9 4.40 11.43 -20.99
N MET A 10 3.22 10.83 -21.18
CA MET A 10 2.92 10.06 -22.39
C MET A 10 2.86 10.94 -23.64
N ASP A 11 2.30 12.15 -23.49
CA ASP A 11 2.14 13.12 -24.58
C ASP A 11 3.47 13.82 -24.92
N SER A 12 4.40 13.91 -23.96
CA SER A 12 5.73 14.49 -24.16
C SER A 12 6.77 13.51 -24.73
N LYS A 13 6.35 12.38 -25.31
CA LYS A 13 7.28 11.34 -25.78
C LYS A 13 8.15 11.80 -26.94
N ASP A 14 7.54 12.52 -27.88
CA ASP A 14 8.16 13.00 -29.10
C ASP A 14 8.66 14.45 -28.95
N SER A 15 8.57 15.01 -27.74
CA SER A 15 9.05 16.34 -27.39
C SER A 15 10.54 16.32 -27.07
N GLU A 16 11.28 17.31 -27.57
CA GLU A 16 12.69 17.54 -27.20
C GLU A 16 12.85 17.76 -25.69
N GLN A 17 11.86 18.44 -25.07
CA GLN A 17 11.79 18.59 -23.63
C GLN A 17 11.12 17.37 -22.99
N LYS A 18 11.93 16.50 -22.38
CA LYS A 18 11.46 15.35 -21.61
C LYS A 18 10.94 15.78 -20.24
N GLU A 19 9.76 15.28 -19.89
CA GLU A 19 9.18 15.47 -18.56
C GLU A 19 10.04 14.84 -17.46
N ASN A 20 10.25 15.57 -16.38
CA ASN A 20 11.00 15.14 -15.22
C ASN A 20 10.15 15.22 -13.94
N ARG A 21 10.73 14.86 -12.79
CA ARG A 21 10.01 14.90 -11.51
C ARG A 21 9.40 16.28 -11.20
N TYR A 22 10.15 17.35 -11.47
CA TYR A 22 9.76 18.71 -11.13
C TYR A 22 8.65 19.21 -12.05
N SER A 23 8.75 18.96 -13.35
CA SER A 23 7.74 19.34 -14.34
C SER A 23 6.38 18.69 -14.04
N LEU A 24 6.38 17.41 -13.67
CA LEU A 24 5.17 16.69 -13.26
C LEU A 24 4.61 17.18 -11.93
N ASN A 25 5.47 17.54 -10.97
CA ASN A 25 5.03 18.14 -9.71
C ASN A 25 4.39 19.51 -9.91
N GLY A 26 4.85 20.29 -10.90
CA GLY A 26 4.30 21.60 -11.27
C GLY A 26 2.80 21.56 -11.60
N LEU A 27 2.31 20.47 -12.19
CA LEU A 27 0.88 20.25 -12.47
C LEU A 27 -0.01 20.33 -11.23
N SER A 28 0.54 20.13 -10.03
CA SER A 28 -0.21 20.22 -8.77
C SER A 28 -0.88 21.57 -8.56
N LYS A 29 -0.29 22.65 -9.09
CA LYS A 29 -0.87 23.99 -8.99
C LYS A 29 -2.01 24.17 -10.00
N THR A 30 -1.78 23.82 -11.26
CA THR A 30 -2.77 23.94 -12.34
C THR A 30 -3.99 23.07 -12.08
N LEU A 31 -3.79 21.80 -11.72
CA LEU A 31 -4.88 20.86 -11.44
C LEU A 31 -5.69 21.24 -10.20
N ALA A 32 -5.14 22.03 -9.27
CA ALA A 32 -5.89 22.55 -8.13
C ALA A 32 -6.83 23.70 -8.51
N LYS A 33 -6.61 24.35 -9.66
CA LYS A 33 -7.54 25.34 -10.22
C LYS A 33 -8.66 24.65 -11.01
N GLU A 34 -8.35 23.53 -11.66
CA GLU A 34 -9.30 22.77 -12.51
C GLU A 34 -10.23 21.86 -11.71
N PHE A 35 -9.78 21.31 -10.58
CA PHE A 35 -10.54 20.30 -9.83
C PHE A 35 -10.67 20.62 -8.34
N ASP A 36 -11.91 20.76 -7.86
CA ASP A 36 -12.21 21.08 -6.46
C ASP A 36 -11.66 20.04 -5.48
N PHE A 37 -11.76 18.75 -5.80
CA PHE A 37 -11.20 17.69 -4.94
C PHE A 37 -9.67 17.77 -4.83
N VAL A 38 -8.98 18.34 -5.84
CA VAL A 38 -7.54 18.61 -5.77
C VAL A 38 -7.28 19.86 -4.94
N LYS A 39 -8.10 20.90 -5.11
CA LYS A 39 -8.06 22.13 -4.30
C LYS A 39 -8.23 21.84 -2.81
N ALA A 40 -9.10 20.90 -2.46
CA ALA A 40 -9.35 20.48 -1.08
C ALA A 40 -8.14 19.79 -0.40
N LEU A 41 -7.18 19.27 -1.18
CA LEU A 41 -5.93 18.68 -0.67
C LEU A 41 -4.90 19.77 -0.38
N ASN A 42 -4.06 19.59 0.63
CA ASN A 42 -2.87 20.44 0.79
C ASN A 42 -1.82 20.19 -0.32
N SER A 43 -0.87 21.11 -0.46
CA SER A 43 0.17 21.06 -1.48
C SER A 43 0.97 19.76 -1.46
N SER A 44 1.32 19.25 -0.27
CA SER A 44 2.12 18.04 -0.13
C SER A 44 1.39 16.78 -0.61
N ALA A 45 0.07 16.67 -0.37
CA ALA A 45 -0.73 15.55 -0.86
C ALA A 45 -0.95 15.60 -2.38
N ARG A 46 -1.12 16.80 -2.95
CA ARG A 46 -1.18 16.98 -4.42
C ARG A 46 0.10 16.49 -5.08
N GLN A 47 1.25 16.95 -4.57
CA GLN A 47 2.58 16.54 -5.06
C GLN A 47 2.82 15.05 -4.89
N ALA A 48 2.41 14.44 -3.76
CA ALA A 48 2.56 13.00 -3.56
C ALA A 48 1.86 12.19 -4.67
N GLY A 49 0.74 12.69 -5.21
CA GLY A 49 0.08 12.10 -6.37
C GLY A 49 0.93 12.11 -7.64
N ALA A 50 1.60 13.22 -7.94
CA ALA A 50 2.50 13.37 -9.08
C ALA A 50 3.81 12.56 -8.89
N GLU A 51 4.39 12.59 -7.69
CA GLU A 51 5.59 11.81 -7.35
C GLU A 51 5.39 10.30 -7.53
N ARG A 52 4.19 9.79 -7.26
CA ARG A 52 3.87 8.38 -7.54
C ARG A 52 3.85 8.08 -9.04
N ALA A 53 3.40 9.01 -9.88
CA ALA A 53 3.47 8.86 -11.33
C ALA A 53 4.93 8.82 -11.78
N TRP A 54 5.74 9.79 -11.34
CA TRP A 54 7.17 9.82 -11.62
C TRP A 54 7.90 8.56 -11.14
N SER A 55 7.61 8.07 -9.93
CA SER A 55 8.20 6.83 -9.42
C SER A 55 7.90 5.62 -10.31
N SER A 56 6.73 5.59 -10.94
CA SER A 56 6.36 4.51 -11.88
C SER A 56 7.13 4.64 -13.19
N ILE A 57 7.26 5.87 -13.72
CA ILE A 57 8.03 6.20 -14.92
C ILE A 57 9.51 5.86 -14.73
N LYS A 58 10.11 6.31 -13.61
CA LYS A 58 11.50 6.01 -13.28
C LYS A 58 11.77 4.50 -13.24
N ARG A 59 10.90 3.73 -12.58
CA ARG A 59 11.05 2.26 -12.52
C ARG A 59 10.95 1.59 -13.90
N PHE A 60 10.19 2.17 -14.82
CA PHE A 60 10.12 1.69 -16.20
C PHE A 60 11.44 1.95 -16.94
N TYR A 61 12.00 3.16 -16.86
CA TYR A 61 13.31 3.47 -17.45
C TYR A 61 14.46 2.67 -16.82
N ASP A 62 14.41 2.43 -15.50
CA ASP A 62 15.35 1.59 -14.77
C ASP A 62 15.22 0.08 -15.12
N LYS A 63 14.33 -0.30 -16.07
CA LYS A 63 14.00 -1.70 -16.43
C LYS A 63 13.51 -2.56 -15.24
N LYS A 64 13.01 -1.93 -14.17
CA LYS A 64 12.50 -2.58 -12.95
C LYS A 64 10.99 -2.81 -12.95
N ALA A 65 10.29 -2.26 -13.94
CA ALA A 65 8.84 -2.38 -14.08
C ALA A 65 8.41 -2.27 -15.55
N ARG A 66 7.24 -2.81 -15.86
CA ARG A 66 6.59 -2.61 -17.18
C ARG A 66 6.12 -1.17 -17.35
N TYR A 67 5.76 -0.83 -18.59
CA TYR A 67 5.23 0.47 -18.96
C TYR A 67 4.09 0.92 -18.01
N PRO A 68 4.13 2.14 -17.44
CA PRO A 68 3.12 2.59 -16.49
C PRO A 68 1.74 2.73 -17.14
N LYS A 69 0.70 2.28 -16.43
CA LYS A 69 -0.71 2.38 -16.87
C LYS A 69 -1.50 3.37 -16.02
N PHE A 70 -2.58 3.90 -16.58
CA PHE A 70 -3.54 4.71 -15.82
C PHE A 70 -4.15 3.89 -14.69
N GLN A 71 -4.37 4.58 -13.57
CA GLN A 71 -5.01 4.02 -12.41
C GLN A 71 -6.53 4.23 -12.50
N HIS A 72 -7.31 3.16 -12.39
CA HIS A 72 -8.78 3.25 -12.36
C HIS A 72 -9.30 3.75 -11.00
N ASP A 73 -8.89 3.10 -9.91
CA ASP A 73 -9.33 3.44 -8.55
C ASP A 73 -8.14 3.94 -7.70
N ASN A 74 -8.18 5.20 -7.25
CA ASN A 74 -7.30 5.65 -6.18
C ASN A 74 -7.93 5.41 -4.81
N ARG A 75 -7.24 4.62 -3.98
CA ARG A 75 -7.70 4.23 -2.64
C ARG A 75 -6.81 4.77 -1.53
N SER A 76 -5.98 5.77 -1.82
CA SER A 76 -5.12 6.36 -0.80
C SER A 76 -4.76 7.81 -1.06
N VAL A 77 -4.64 8.56 0.04
CA VAL A 77 -4.07 9.91 0.08
C VAL A 77 -2.89 9.87 1.03
N GLU A 78 -1.78 10.48 0.64
CA GLU A 78 -0.58 10.56 1.47
C GLU A 78 -0.21 12.00 1.70
N PHE A 79 0.05 12.30 2.96
CA PHE A 79 0.54 13.56 3.46
C PHE A 79 2.01 13.38 3.87
N LYS A 80 2.83 14.39 3.61
CA LYS A 80 4.24 14.38 4.03
C LYS A 80 4.34 14.86 5.48
N ILE A 81 5.10 15.92 5.74
CA ILE A 81 5.31 16.49 7.08
C ILE A 81 4.12 17.38 7.50
N SER A 82 3.29 17.84 6.56
CA SER A 82 2.16 18.74 6.83
C SER A 82 0.82 18.18 6.34
N GLY A 83 -0.29 18.76 6.82
CA GLY A 83 -1.67 18.37 6.47
C GLY A 83 -2.34 17.44 7.47
N TRP A 84 -1.67 17.13 8.58
CA TRP A 84 -2.17 16.30 9.66
C TRP A 84 -1.67 16.80 11.02
N LYS A 85 -2.36 16.41 12.09
CA LYS A 85 -1.97 16.61 13.49
C LYS A 85 -2.39 15.38 14.30
N LEU A 86 -1.51 14.88 15.17
CA LEU A 86 -1.87 13.86 16.15
C LEU A 86 -2.33 14.54 17.45
N SER A 87 -3.24 13.91 18.17
CA SER A 87 -3.55 14.28 19.56
C SER A 87 -2.38 13.90 20.48
N ASP A 88 -2.34 14.52 21.67
CA ASP A 88 -1.26 14.31 22.65
C ASP A 88 -1.20 12.85 23.14
N ASP A 89 -2.34 12.17 23.17
CA ASP A 89 -2.45 10.74 23.48
C ASP A 89 -2.18 9.81 22.29
N TYR A 90 -1.87 10.35 21.11
CA TYR A 90 -1.64 9.62 19.85
C TYR A 90 -2.81 8.73 19.40
N LYS A 91 -4.02 8.87 19.98
CA LYS A 91 -5.20 8.06 19.64
C LYS A 91 -6.07 8.69 18.56
N ARG A 92 -5.87 9.97 18.24
CA ARG A 92 -6.64 10.69 17.24
C ARG A 92 -5.73 11.34 16.21
N LEU A 93 -6.17 11.31 14.96
CA LEU A 93 -5.50 11.93 13.83
C LEU A 93 -6.45 12.95 13.21
N THR A 94 -6.07 14.22 13.26
CA THR A 94 -6.77 15.29 12.56
C THR A 94 -6.15 15.50 11.19
N ILE A 95 -6.95 15.41 10.13
CA ILE A 95 -6.51 15.74 8.77
C ILE A 95 -7.04 17.13 8.42
N LYS A 96 -6.13 18.03 8.06
CA LYS A 96 -6.42 19.45 7.77
C LYS A 96 -6.87 19.69 6.32
N SER A 97 -7.28 18.65 5.62
CA SER A 97 -7.60 18.69 4.19
C SER A 97 -8.83 17.83 3.91
N CYS A 98 -9.58 18.19 2.87
CA CYS A 98 -10.77 17.45 2.42
C CYS A 98 -11.84 17.25 3.50
N ASP A 99 -11.93 18.16 4.47
CA ASP A 99 -12.91 18.13 5.57
C ASP A 99 -13.00 16.79 6.31
N ALA A 100 -11.90 16.03 6.28
CA ALA A 100 -11.85 14.69 6.87
C ALA A 100 -11.90 14.71 8.41
N GLY A 101 -11.67 15.88 9.01
CA GLY A 101 -11.81 16.13 10.44
C GLY A 101 -10.87 15.28 11.31
N THR A 102 -11.31 15.01 12.53
CA THR A 102 -10.57 14.23 13.53
C THR A 102 -11.04 12.79 13.55
N LEU A 103 -10.12 11.86 13.27
CA LEU A 103 -10.37 10.43 13.19
C LEU A 103 -9.84 9.73 14.44
N LYS A 104 -10.67 8.93 15.10
CA LYS A 104 -10.21 8.01 16.16
C LYS A 104 -9.46 6.84 15.52
N MET A 105 -8.22 6.63 15.94
CA MET A 105 -7.41 5.50 15.51
C MET A 105 -7.61 4.32 16.44
N LYS A 106 -7.63 3.11 15.86
CA LYS A 106 -7.64 1.84 16.60
C LYS A 106 -6.50 0.99 16.05
N GLY A 107 -5.56 0.61 16.93
CA GLY A 107 -4.40 -0.18 16.56
C GLY A 107 -3.67 -0.67 17.80
N THR A 108 -2.81 -1.67 17.61
CA THR A 108 -2.03 -2.31 18.69
C THR A 108 -0.61 -1.75 18.83
N ARG A 109 -0.17 -0.91 17.88
CA ARG A 109 1.16 -0.31 17.92
C ARG A 109 1.11 0.97 18.74
N ASP A 110 1.99 1.04 19.74
CA ASP A 110 2.23 2.28 20.43
C ASP A 110 2.99 3.24 19.49
N LEU A 111 2.35 4.36 19.18
CA LEU A 111 2.95 5.45 18.40
C LEU A 111 3.69 6.44 19.28
N GLN A 112 3.38 6.47 20.59
CA GLN A 112 3.96 7.39 21.55
C GLN A 112 5.46 7.13 21.76
N SER A 113 5.90 5.89 21.50
CA SER A 113 7.33 5.53 21.49
C SER A 113 8.15 6.24 20.40
N PHE A 114 7.51 6.93 19.45
CA PHE A 114 8.18 7.68 18.39
C PHE A 114 7.84 9.15 18.48
N SER A 115 8.86 10.00 18.50
CA SER A 115 8.66 11.44 18.38
C SER A 115 8.05 11.79 17.01
N THR A 116 7.18 12.81 17.01
CA THR A 116 6.38 13.18 15.83
C THR A 116 7.26 13.62 14.65
N ASP A 117 8.45 14.19 14.89
CA ASP A 117 9.42 14.58 13.84
C ASP A 117 9.98 13.39 13.05
N LYS A 118 9.95 12.19 13.65
CA LYS A 118 10.35 10.95 13.00
C LYS A 118 9.30 10.46 12.00
N ILE A 119 8.05 10.91 12.11
CA ILE A 119 6.98 10.56 11.16
C ILE A 119 7.17 11.36 9.88
N LYS A 120 7.62 10.69 8.80
CA LYS A 120 7.90 11.34 7.51
C LYS A 120 6.71 11.40 6.57
N ARG A 121 5.80 10.43 6.67
CA ARG A 121 4.56 10.40 5.87
C ARG A 121 3.41 9.78 6.66
N VAL A 122 2.22 10.32 6.44
CA VAL A 122 0.95 9.76 6.92
C VAL A 122 0.07 9.46 5.73
N ARG A 123 -0.34 8.21 5.57
CA ARG A 123 -1.15 7.76 4.45
C ARG A 123 -2.49 7.23 4.93
N LEU A 124 -3.57 7.88 4.51
CA LEU A 124 -4.92 7.31 4.59
C LEU A 124 -5.12 6.34 3.44
N LEU A 125 -5.59 5.13 3.73
CA LEU A 125 -5.82 4.10 2.73
C LEU A 125 -7.13 3.34 2.97
N ARG A 126 -7.85 3.03 1.89
CA ARG A 126 -9.08 2.23 1.89
C ARG A 126 -8.77 0.80 1.45
N ARG A 127 -9.00 -0.17 2.34
CA ARG A 127 -9.05 -1.60 1.99
C ARG A 127 -10.52 -2.04 1.89
N ALA A 128 -10.73 -3.32 1.54
CA ALA A 128 -12.07 -3.89 1.36
C ALA A 128 -12.92 -3.92 2.64
N ASP A 129 -12.29 -3.84 3.81
CA ASP A 129 -12.92 -3.93 5.12
C ASP A 129 -12.90 -2.62 5.91
N GLY A 130 -12.28 -1.55 5.39
CA GLY A 130 -12.26 -0.27 6.10
C GLY A 130 -11.17 0.70 5.66
N TYR A 131 -11.11 1.82 6.37
CA TYR A 131 -10.04 2.80 6.25
C TYR A 131 -8.93 2.50 7.26
N TYR A 132 -7.69 2.75 6.87
CA TYR A 132 -6.51 2.59 7.70
C TYR A 132 -5.64 3.84 7.59
N VAL A 133 -4.91 4.12 8.66
CA VAL A 133 -3.80 5.07 8.66
C VAL A 133 -2.50 4.27 8.62
N GLN A 134 -1.60 4.64 7.73
CA GLN A 134 -0.24 4.11 7.67
C GLN A 134 0.75 5.22 7.96
N PHE A 135 1.60 5.01 8.95
CA PHE A 135 2.70 5.89 9.31
C PHE A 135 3.99 5.37 8.70
N CYS A 136 4.74 6.25 8.03
CA CYS A 136 6.10 5.99 7.60
C CYS A 136 7.01 6.72 8.58
N ILE A 137 7.68 5.95 9.44
CA ILE A 137 8.50 6.46 10.54
C ILE A 137 9.97 6.25 10.17
N ASN A 138 10.78 7.29 10.30
CA ASN A 138 12.23 7.21 10.26
C ASN A 138 12.71 6.80 11.65
N ALA A 139 12.86 5.50 11.87
CA ALA A 139 13.33 4.94 13.13
C ALA A 139 14.56 4.08 12.88
N GLU A 140 15.54 4.18 13.77
CA GLU A 140 16.63 3.22 13.82
C GLU A 140 16.09 1.93 14.45
N ARG A 141 16.19 0.81 13.74
CA ARG A 141 15.71 -0.48 14.21
C ARG A 141 16.90 -1.31 14.70
N LYS A 142 17.23 -1.18 15.98
CA LYS A 142 18.18 -2.07 16.66
C LYS A 142 17.45 -3.31 17.16
N ILE A 143 17.67 -4.45 16.51
CA ILE A 143 17.17 -5.74 17.00
C ILE A 143 18.33 -6.43 17.70
N LYS A 144 18.29 -6.48 19.03
CA LYS A 144 19.18 -7.34 19.79
C LYS A 144 18.77 -8.78 19.50
N HIS A 145 19.62 -9.52 18.81
CA HIS A 145 19.52 -10.97 18.62
C HIS A 145 20.84 -11.56 19.08
N ALA A 146 20.79 -12.72 19.75
CA ALA A 146 21.99 -13.45 20.10
C ALA A 146 22.43 -14.23 18.87
N PHE A 147 23.69 -14.09 18.47
CA PHE A 147 24.26 -14.88 17.38
C PHE A 147 24.34 -16.34 17.83
N THR A 148 23.64 -17.23 17.13
CA THR A 148 23.58 -18.66 17.42
C THR A 148 24.70 -19.44 16.73
N GLY A 149 25.35 -18.84 15.72
CA GLY A 149 26.42 -19.47 14.95
C GLY A 149 25.95 -20.56 13.99
N LYS A 150 24.63 -20.71 13.81
CA LYS A 150 24.03 -21.71 12.92
C LYS A 150 23.74 -21.10 11.57
N ALA A 151 24.23 -21.71 10.49
CA ALA A 151 23.82 -21.39 9.13
C ALA A 151 22.83 -22.45 8.64
N VAL A 152 21.70 -22.03 8.09
CA VAL A 152 20.67 -22.94 7.56
C VAL A 152 20.35 -22.59 6.12
N GLY A 153 20.44 -23.60 5.25
CA GLY A 153 19.99 -23.50 3.86
C GLY A 153 18.47 -23.52 3.79
N ILE A 154 17.88 -22.67 2.96
CA ILE A 154 16.43 -22.55 2.80
C ILE A 154 16.07 -22.89 1.35
N ASP A 155 15.28 -23.95 1.17
CA ASP A 155 14.62 -24.26 -0.10
C ASP A 155 13.12 -23.94 -0.03
N VAL A 156 12.56 -23.31 -1.05
CA VAL A 156 11.15 -22.88 -1.09
C VAL A 156 10.38 -23.62 -2.16
N GLY A 157 9.31 -24.30 -1.76
CA GLY A 157 8.58 -25.25 -2.60
C GLY A 157 7.12 -24.92 -2.87
N LEU A 158 6.51 -25.73 -3.75
CA LEU A 158 5.06 -25.81 -3.93
C LEU A 158 4.41 -26.90 -3.04
N ASN A 159 5.16 -27.93 -2.68
CA ASN A 159 4.73 -29.03 -1.83
C ASN A 159 4.86 -28.64 -0.35
N SER A 160 6.09 -28.48 0.14
CA SER A 160 6.39 -27.71 1.36
C SER A 160 6.43 -26.22 1.05
N PHE A 161 6.21 -25.37 2.05
CA PHE A 161 6.42 -23.93 1.93
C PHE A 161 7.92 -23.61 1.97
N LEU A 162 8.62 -24.26 2.88
CA LEU A 162 10.04 -24.10 3.15
C LEU A 162 10.56 -25.44 3.63
N THR A 163 11.73 -25.87 3.18
CA THR A 163 12.47 -27.00 3.75
C THR A 163 13.84 -26.48 4.15
N ASP A 164 14.26 -26.79 5.37
CA ASP A 164 15.57 -26.39 5.87
C ASP A 164 16.66 -27.43 5.50
N SER A 165 17.93 -27.06 5.64
CA SER A 165 19.05 -27.97 5.36
C SER A 165 19.17 -29.15 6.33
N ASN A 166 18.40 -29.15 7.43
CA ASN A 166 18.29 -30.28 8.35
C ASN A 166 17.21 -31.29 7.89
N GLY A 167 16.51 -30.99 6.79
CA GLY A 167 15.47 -31.83 6.23
C GLY A 167 14.08 -31.60 6.83
N GLU A 168 13.90 -30.59 7.68
CA GLU A 168 12.63 -30.30 8.35
C GLU A 168 11.74 -29.41 7.44
N PRO A 169 10.61 -29.94 6.92
CA PRO A 169 9.73 -29.18 6.05
C PRO A 169 8.68 -28.41 6.87
N ILE A 170 8.49 -27.14 6.51
CA ILE A 170 7.33 -26.35 6.90
C ILE A 170 6.25 -26.54 5.83
N ASP A 171 5.10 -27.06 6.26
CA ASP A 171 3.96 -27.31 5.39
C ASP A 171 3.44 -26.05 4.67
N ASN A 172 3.02 -26.21 3.41
CA ASN A 172 2.32 -25.16 2.68
C ASN A 172 0.82 -25.17 3.02
N PRO A 173 0.29 -24.16 3.76
CA PRO A 173 -1.10 -24.16 4.18
C PRO A 173 -2.09 -24.00 3.01
N ARG A 174 -1.61 -23.65 1.81
CA ARG A 174 -2.39 -23.56 0.56
C ARG A 174 -3.67 -22.74 0.71
N PHE A 175 -3.61 -21.62 1.44
CA PHE A 175 -4.77 -20.76 1.77
C PHE A 175 -5.63 -20.38 0.56
N LEU A 176 -4.99 -20.11 -0.59
CA LEU A 176 -5.67 -19.77 -1.82
C LEU A 176 -6.49 -20.94 -2.36
N ARG A 177 -5.91 -22.15 -2.45
CA ARG A 177 -6.61 -23.37 -2.92
C ARG A 177 -7.81 -23.68 -2.01
N LYS A 178 -7.63 -23.62 -0.69
CA LYS A 178 -8.72 -23.80 0.29
C LYS A 178 -9.86 -22.78 0.10
N SER A 179 -9.55 -21.56 -0.34
CA SER A 179 -10.53 -20.49 -0.55
C SER A 179 -11.11 -20.43 -1.97
N GLU A 180 -10.57 -21.21 -2.91
CA GLU A 180 -10.80 -21.06 -4.34
C GLU A 180 -12.26 -21.34 -4.74
N LYS A 181 -12.86 -22.41 -4.22
CA LYS A 181 -14.28 -22.74 -4.46
C LYS A 181 -15.19 -21.57 -4.08
N ARG A 182 -14.90 -20.93 -2.95
CA ARG A 182 -15.66 -19.75 -2.47
C ARG A 182 -15.39 -18.53 -3.34
N LEU A 183 -14.13 -18.25 -3.68
CA LEU A 183 -13.76 -17.12 -4.56
C LEU A 183 -14.44 -17.23 -5.93
N LYS A 184 -14.34 -18.40 -6.59
CA LYS A 184 -14.99 -18.66 -7.89
C LYS A 184 -16.50 -18.43 -7.83
N ARG A 185 -17.17 -18.89 -6.77
CA ARG A 185 -18.61 -18.66 -6.57
C ARG A 185 -18.95 -17.16 -6.50
N PHE A 186 -18.20 -16.38 -5.71
CA PHE A 186 -18.44 -14.95 -5.56
C PHE A 186 -18.07 -14.16 -6.83
N GLN A 187 -17.04 -14.60 -7.55
CA GLN A 187 -16.64 -14.01 -8.83
C GLN A 187 -17.72 -14.23 -9.91
N ARG A 188 -18.27 -15.45 -10.02
CA ARG A 188 -19.42 -15.73 -10.89
C ARG A 188 -20.63 -14.86 -10.55
N ARG A 189 -20.95 -14.74 -9.25
CA ARG A 189 -22.06 -13.89 -8.78
C ARG A 189 -21.83 -12.42 -9.14
N PHE A 190 -20.62 -11.90 -8.95
CA PHE A 190 -20.27 -10.53 -9.31
C PHE A 190 -20.38 -10.28 -10.82
N SER A 191 -19.87 -11.20 -11.64
CA SER A 191 -19.88 -11.08 -13.10
C SER A 191 -21.29 -11.03 -13.69
N LYS A 192 -22.26 -11.69 -13.06
CA LYS A 192 -23.67 -11.71 -13.50
C LYS A 192 -24.46 -10.47 -13.08
N LYS A 193 -23.91 -9.56 -12.28
CA LYS A 193 -24.63 -8.35 -11.84
C LYS A 193 -24.54 -7.26 -12.91
N LYS A 194 -25.66 -6.55 -13.12
CA LYS A 194 -25.75 -5.39 -14.02
C LYS A 194 -24.72 -4.33 -13.66
N ASP A 195 -24.02 -3.83 -14.66
CA ASP A 195 -23.04 -2.76 -14.53
C ASP A 195 -23.65 -1.50 -13.92
N GLY A 196 -22.89 -0.81 -13.07
CA GLY A 196 -23.35 0.36 -12.31
C GLY A 196 -24.32 0.08 -11.15
N SER A 197 -24.99 -1.08 -11.11
CA SER A 197 -25.99 -1.37 -10.07
C SER A 197 -25.42 -1.45 -8.65
N GLU A 198 -26.24 -1.10 -7.66
CA GLU A 198 -25.85 -1.19 -6.25
C GLU A 198 -25.53 -2.64 -5.84
N ASN A 199 -26.29 -3.59 -6.38
CA ASN A 199 -26.04 -5.03 -6.23
C ASN A 199 -24.64 -5.44 -6.73
N LYS A 200 -24.15 -4.84 -7.82
CA LYS A 200 -22.79 -5.09 -8.32
C LYS A 200 -21.74 -4.50 -7.39
N LYS A 201 -21.97 -3.30 -6.84
CA LYS A 201 -21.07 -2.67 -5.85
C LYS A 201 -20.97 -3.52 -4.58
N GLU A 202 -22.08 -4.01 -4.06
CA GLU A 202 -22.12 -4.88 -2.88
C GLU A 202 -21.40 -6.22 -3.14
N ALA A 203 -21.67 -6.86 -4.28
CA ALA A 203 -21.01 -8.10 -4.69
C ALA A 203 -19.48 -7.92 -4.83
N ARG A 204 -19.04 -6.79 -5.41
CA ARG A 204 -17.62 -6.40 -5.49
C ARG A 204 -17.01 -6.25 -4.09
N GLY A 205 -17.73 -5.65 -3.15
CA GLY A 205 -17.31 -5.52 -1.75
C GLY A 205 -17.10 -6.88 -1.08
N LYS A 206 -18.07 -7.79 -1.21
CA LYS A 206 -17.97 -9.16 -0.67
C LYS A 206 -16.78 -9.92 -1.26
N LEU A 207 -16.61 -9.87 -2.59
CA LEU A 207 -15.47 -10.50 -3.27
C LEU A 207 -14.13 -9.91 -2.80
N ALA A 208 -14.03 -8.58 -2.69
CA ALA A 208 -12.82 -7.90 -2.25
C ALA A 208 -12.41 -8.28 -0.82
N ARG A 209 -13.38 -8.49 0.09
CA ARG A 209 -13.12 -8.96 1.47
C ARG A 209 -12.56 -10.38 1.49
N LEU A 210 -13.03 -11.27 0.61
CA LEU A 210 -12.48 -12.63 0.50
C LEU A 210 -11.02 -12.61 0.01
N HIS A 211 -10.72 -11.83 -1.02
CA HIS A 211 -9.33 -11.65 -1.46
C HIS A 211 -8.44 -11.04 -0.37
N LEU A 212 -8.97 -10.08 0.39
CA LEU A 212 -8.25 -9.47 1.51
C LEU A 212 -7.93 -10.52 2.60
N LYS A 213 -8.88 -11.41 2.93
CA LYS A 213 -8.66 -12.50 3.89
C LYS A 213 -7.51 -13.42 3.45
N VAL A 214 -7.54 -13.90 2.20
CA VAL A 214 -6.47 -14.77 1.67
C VAL A 214 -5.12 -14.05 1.67
N SER A 215 -5.09 -12.78 1.26
CA SER A 215 -3.86 -11.97 1.29
C SER A 215 -3.30 -11.82 2.70
N ARG A 216 -4.16 -11.60 3.70
CA ARG A 216 -3.74 -11.51 5.11
C ARG A 216 -3.21 -12.83 5.65
N GLN A 217 -3.89 -13.95 5.39
CA GLN A 217 -3.44 -15.27 5.84
C GLN A 217 -2.06 -15.62 5.27
N ARG A 218 -1.87 -15.40 3.97
CA ARG A 218 -0.56 -15.62 3.31
C ARG A 218 0.53 -14.74 3.91
N LYS A 219 0.25 -13.45 4.14
CA LYS A 219 1.22 -12.50 4.70
C LYS A 219 1.56 -12.82 6.15
N ASP A 220 0.56 -13.16 6.96
CA ASP A 220 0.73 -13.50 8.37
C ASP A 220 1.60 -14.74 8.52
N PHE A 221 1.28 -15.80 7.78
CA PHE A 221 2.07 -17.03 7.74
C PHE A 221 3.52 -16.75 7.32
N ALA A 222 3.75 -16.08 6.19
CA ALA A 222 5.11 -15.78 5.73
C ALA A 222 5.93 -14.96 6.76
N ILE A 223 5.32 -13.98 7.43
CA ILE A 223 6.01 -13.17 8.46
C ILE A 223 6.34 -14.01 9.70
N LYS A 224 5.41 -14.87 10.14
CA LYS A 224 5.63 -15.73 11.31
C LYS A 224 6.70 -16.76 11.03
N THR A 225 6.64 -17.43 9.87
CA THR A 225 7.67 -18.37 9.42
C THR A 225 9.04 -17.71 9.31
N ALA A 226 9.14 -16.54 8.67
CA ALA A 226 10.41 -15.83 8.58
C ALA A 226 10.97 -15.46 9.96
N ARG A 227 10.11 -15.04 10.91
CA ARG A 227 10.56 -14.78 12.29
C ARG A 227 11.07 -16.02 12.98
N GLN A 228 10.38 -17.15 12.84
CA GLN A 228 10.79 -18.42 13.44
C GLN A 228 12.16 -18.85 12.91
N VAL A 229 12.38 -18.75 11.60
CA VAL A 229 13.68 -19.06 10.99
C VAL A 229 14.77 -18.15 11.52
N ILE A 230 14.56 -16.82 11.53
CA ILE A 230 15.54 -15.86 12.07
C ILE A 230 15.84 -16.14 13.56
N THR A 231 14.85 -16.50 14.36
CA THR A 231 15.08 -16.79 15.78
C THR A 231 15.85 -18.09 16.02
N ASN A 232 15.79 -19.05 15.08
CA ASN A 232 16.38 -20.38 15.26
C ASN A 232 17.73 -20.58 14.54
N SER A 233 18.08 -19.70 13.59
CA SER A 233 19.13 -19.94 12.59
C SER A 233 20.02 -18.71 12.31
N ASP A 234 20.14 -17.77 13.26
CA ASP A 234 20.94 -16.54 13.13
C ASP A 234 22.07 -16.54 14.16
#